data_AF-A0A3P6E631-F1
#
_entry.id   AF-A0A3P6E631-F1
#
_cell.length_a   1.000
_cell.length_b   1.000
_cell.length_c   1.000
_cell.angle_alpha   90.00
_cell.angle_beta   90.00
_cell.angle_gamma   90.00
#
_symmetry.space_group_name_H-M   'P 1'
#
loop_
_entity.id
_entity.type
_entity.pdbx_description
1 polymer ?
#
loop_
_entity_poly.entity_id
_entity_poly.type
_entity_poly.pdbx_seq_one_letter_code
_entity_poly.pdbx_strand_id
1 'polypeptide(L)'
;MTCVFSDLIAKDYQNFCKGIKKYTMDPLLLKYGKGELPSHGRTRMLWNVDVDRMYVPVWVNCNHWIALCISFVTRNIQEVEAFAQLIPRIVKAVQSLTIQKHLHITPYNVSYVPMSGLNRLQCHCGVYTTKHIECHVLGLDISMVSDENIWGARIKIMWNLWEAANDLELIERMSKYEPIKYSKSAEYVEIDDL
;
A
#
# COMPACT_ATOMS: atom_id res chain seq x y z
N MET A 1 -3.83 -0.43 3.65
CA MET A 1 -3.61 0.82 2.87
C MET A 1 -4.73 1.01 1.86
N THR A 2 -5.12 2.26 1.58
CA THR A 2 -6.28 2.60 0.73
C THR A 2 -5.93 2.64 -0.75
N CYS A 3 -6.92 2.45 -1.64
CA CYS A 3 -6.75 2.65 -3.09
C CYS A 3 -6.16 4.03 -3.45
N VAL A 4 -6.52 5.07 -2.68
CA VAL A 4 -5.99 6.43 -2.82
C VAL A 4 -4.46 6.49 -2.78
N PHE A 5 -3.81 5.64 -1.99
CA PHE A 5 -2.35 5.59 -1.94
C PHE A 5 -1.77 5.02 -3.22
N SER A 6 -2.35 3.94 -3.75
CA SER A 6 -1.92 3.32 -4.99
C SER A 6 -2.06 4.29 -6.17
N ASP A 7 -3.16 5.04 -6.23
CA ASP A 7 -3.38 6.08 -7.24
C ASP A 7 -2.36 7.22 -7.11
N LEU A 8 -2.04 7.61 -5.88
CA LEU A 8 -1.04 8.63 -5.61
C LEU A 8 0.36 8.18 -6.05
N ILE A 9 0.75 6.95 -5.75
CA ILE A 9 2.00 6.34 -6.23
C ILE A 9 2.03 6.31 -7.76
N ALA A 10 0.94 5.90 -8.42
CA ALA A 10 0.87 5.85 -9.87
C ALA A 10 1.06 7.24 -10.52
N LYS A 11 0.38 8.26 -9.98
CA LYS A 11 0.51 9.66 -10.44
C LYS A 11 1.92 10.20 -10.19
N ASP A 12 2.46 9.99 -9.00
CA ASP A 12 3.77 10.48 -8.61
C ASP A 12 4.88 9.79 -9.42
N TYR A 13 4.69 8.51 -9.77
CA TYR A 13 5.60 7.76 -10.64
C TYR A 13 5.62 8.31 -12.07
N GLN A 14 4.48 8.73 -12.62
CA GLN A 14 4.46 9.42 -13.92
C GLN A 14 5.29 10.72 -13.90
N ASN A 15 5.28 11.45 -12.79
CA ASN A 15 6.13 12.63 -12.63
C ASN A 15 7.61 12.25 -12.48
N PHE A 16 7.92 11.21 -11.72
CA PHE A 16 9.27 10.66 -11.60
C PHE A 16 9.85 10.27 -12.98
N CYS A 17 9.06 9.62 -13.83
CA CYS A 17 9.46 9.22 -15.18
C CYS A 17 9.78 10.41 -16.12
N LYS A 18 9.34 11.63 -15.81
CA LYS A 18 9.71 12.84 -16.57
C LYS A 18 11.14 13.30 -16.31
N GLY A 19 11.80 12.75 -15.29
CA GLY A 19 13.22 12.95 -15.00
C GLY A 19 13.47 13.22 -13.52
N ILE A 20 14.43 12.49 -12.94
CA ILE A 20 14.73 12.50 -11.50
C ILE A 20 15.13 13.90 -10.98
N LYS A 21 15.85 14.70 -11.79
CA LYS A 21 16.29 16.05 -11.40
C LYS A 21 15.16 17.05 -11.23
N LYS A 22 14.00 16.78 -11.82
CA LYS A 22 12.80 17.64 -11.76
C LYS A 22 11.70 17.02 -10.90
N TYR A 23 11.99 15.88 -10.28
CA TYR A 23 11.01 15.14 -9.52
C TYR A 23 10.91 15.72 -8.11
N THR A 24 9.71 16.18 -7.78
CA THR A 24 9.34 16.55 -6.42
C THR A 24 8.22 15.63 -5.96
N MET A 25 8.43 14.97 -4.82
CA MET A 25 7.49 14.01 -4.25
C MET A 25 6.24 14.72 -3.73
N ASP A 26 5.06 14.14 -4.01
CA ASP A 26 3.83 14.62 -3.40
C ASP A 26 3.90 14.56 -1.85
N PRO A 27 3.69 15.66 -1.12
CA PRO A 27 3.78 15.70 0.34
C PRO A 27 2.85 14.72 1.06
N LEU A 28 1.76 14.28 0.42
CA LEU A 28 0.87 13.26 0.98
C LEU A 28 1.57 11.91 1.12
N LEU A 29 2.52 11.57 0.25
CA LEU A 29 3.31 10.34 0.37
C LEU A 29 4.15 10.33 1.65
N LEU A 30 4.67 11.49 2.06
CA LEU A 30 5.39 11.63 3.33
C LEU A 30 4.47 11.37 4.53
N LYS A 31 3.22 11.84 4.47
CA LYS A 31 2.24 11.59 5.53
C LYS A 31 1.88 10.11 5.64
N TYR A 32 1.82 9.39 4.52
CA TYR A 32 1.66 7.93 4.55
C TYR A 32 2.87 7.25 5.19
N GLY A 33 4.10 7.64 4.83
CA GLY A 33 5.32 7.08 5.41
C GLY A 33 5.49 7.30 6.91
N LYS A 34 4.83 8.34 7.46
CA LYS A 34 4.75 8.67 8.89
C LYS A 34 3.56 8.03 9.62
N GLY A 35 2.69 7.31 8.91
CA GLY A 35 1.46 6.75 9.48
C GLY A 35 0.43 7.81 9.90
N GLU A 36 0.49 9.02 9.32
CA GLU A 36 -0.47 10.11 9.54
C GLU A 36 -1.70 10.01 8.62
N LEU A 37 -1.56 9.27 7.52
CA LEU A 37 -2.62 8.93 6.59
C LEU A 37 -2.78 7.40 6.46
N PRO A 38 -4.00 6.91 6.18
CA PRO A 38 -5.23 7.69 6.09
C PRO A 38 -5.71 8.18 7.46
N SER A 39 -6.45 9.29 7.50
CA SER A 39 -6.85 9.96 8.75
C SER A 39 -7.73 9.10 9.68
N HIS A 40 -8.53 8.19 9.12
CA HIS A 40 -9.39 7.28 9.90
C HIS A 40 -8.65 6.08 10.50
N GLY A 41 -7.37 5.88 10.12
CA GLY A 41 -6.57 4.74 10.53
C GLY A 41 -5.13 5.13 10.86
N ARG A 42 -4.92 6.32 11.47
CA ARG A 42 -3.58 6.80 11.82
C ARG A 42 -2.91 5.86 12.81
N THR A 43 -1.75 5.36 12.43
CA THR A 43 -0.91 4.52 13.29
C THR A 43 0.18 5.33 13.98
N ARG A 44 0.62 6.44 13.36
CA ARG A 44 1.84 7.19 13.74
C ARG A 44 3.11 6.33 13.77
N MET A 45 3.09 5.22 13.04
CA MET A 45 4.20 4.28 12.91
C MET A 45 4.98 4.61 11.63
N LEU A 46 6.29 4.78 11.77
CA LEU A 46 7.19 5.10 10.67
C LEU A 46 7.55 3.85 9.86
N TRP A 47 7.54 3.98 8.55
CA TRP A 47 7.98 2.90 7.66
C TRP A 47 9.47 2.63 7.82
N ASN A 48 9.83 1.34 7.81
CA ASN A 48 11.20 0.85 8.02
C ASN A 48 11.80 1.21 9.40
N VAL A 49 10.95 1.53 10.38
CA VAL A 49 11.33 1.72 11.79
C VAL A 49 10.36 0.94 12.66
N ASP A 50 9.07 1.29 12.57
CA ASP A 50 8.00 0.64 13.34
C ASP A 50 7.23 -0.37 12.47
N VAL A 51 7.25 -0.19 11.15
CA VAL A 51 6.55 -1.04 10.18
C VAL A 51 7.57 -1.75 9.29
N ASP A 52 7.62 -3.09 9.41
CA ASP A 52 8.52 -3.95 8.62
C ASP A 52 7.93 -4.33 7.26
N ARG A 53 6.61 -4.47 7.20
CA ARG A 53 5.90 -4.94 6.02
C ARG A 53 4.55 -4.26 5.85
N MET A 54 4.17 -4.03 4.60
CA MET A 54 2.89 -3.44 4.24
C MET A 54 2.22 -4.24 3.13
N TYR A 55 0.91 -4.48 3.28
CA TYR A 55 0.06 -5.10 2.27
C TYR A 55 -0.87 -4.06 1.66
N VAL A 56 -0.92 -4.03 0.32
CA VAL A 56 -1.68 -3.04 -0.44
C VAL A 56 -2.47 -3.75 -1.54
N PRO A 57 -3.81 -3.70 -1.55
CA PRO A 57 -4.56 -4.05 -2.75
C PRO A 57 -4.35 -2.94 -3.79
N VAL A 58 -3.95 -3.31 -5.01
CA VAL A 58 -3.70 -2.37 -6.10
C VAL A 58 -4.62 -2.66 -7.26
N TRP A 59 -5.27 -1.63 -7.78
CA TRP A 59 -6.05 -1.70 -9.00
C TRP A 59 -5.16 -1.36 -10.19
N VAL A 60 -4.96 -2.34 -11.07
CA VAL A 60 -4.10 -2.22 -12.24
C VAL A 60 -4.90 -2.31 -13.53
N ASN A 61 -4.41 -1.65 -14.58
CA ASN A 61 -4.97 -1.67 -15.94
C ASN A 61 -6.47 -1.33 -16.02
N CYS A 62 -7.00 -0.62 -15.03
CA CYS A 62 -8.40 -0.28 -14.89
C CYS A 62 -9.37 -1.48 -14.92
N ASN A 63 -8.89 -2.71 -14.64
CA ASN A 63 -9.73 -3.90 -14.71
C ASN A 63 -9.34 -5.05 -13.76
N HIS A 64 -8.22 -4.95 -13.05
CA HIS A 64 -7.73 -6.07 -12.24
C HIS A 64 -7.21 -5.63 -10.87
N TRP A 65 -7.56 -6.39 -9.83
CA TRP A 65 -7.00 -6.21 -8.49
C TRP A 65 -5.85 -7.19 -8.28
N ILE A 66 -4.74 -6.70 -7.73
CA ILE A 66 -3.59 -7.50 -7.31
C ILE A 66 -3.27 -7.24 -5.83
N ALA A 67 -2.62 -8.23 -5.21
CA ALA A 67 -2.07 -8.12 -3.87
C ALA A 67 -0.59 -7.72 -3.93
N LEU A 68 -0.26 -6.55 -3.39
CA LEU A 68 1.11 -6.08 -3.28
C LEU A 68 1.60 -6.29 -1.84
N CYS A 69 2.71 -7.03 -1.68
CA CYS A 69 3.46 -7.09 -0.45
C CYS A 69 4.74 -6.25 -0.58
N ILE A 70 4.92 -5.30 0.33
CA ILE A 70 6.11 -4.44 0.43
C ILE A 70 6.83 -4.82 1.72
N SER A 71 8.03 -5.37 1.60
CA SER A 71 8.91 -5.64 2.73
C SER A 71 9.99 -4.57 2.79
N PHE A 72 9.96 -3.75 3.83
CA PHE A 72 10.95 -2.69 4.05
C PHE A 72 12.30 -3.29 4.48
N VAL A 73 12.26 -4.31 5.34
CA VAL A 73 13.44 -5.02 5.86
C VAL A 73 14.21 -5.72 4.74
N THR A 74 13.52 -6.52 3.93
CA THR A 74 14.17 -7.28 2.83
C THR A 74 14.27 -6.48 1.53
N ARG A 75 13.77 -5.25 1.51
CA ARG A 75 13.71 -4.37 0.32
C ARG A 75 13.15 -5.10 -0.90
N ASN A 76 12.03 -5.78 -0.72
CA ASN A 76 11.37 -6.53 -1.79
C ASN A 76 9.91 -6.10 -1.93
N ILE A 77 9.46 -6.03 -3.18
CA ILE A 77 8.09 -5.72 -3.57
C ILE A 77 7.59 -6.78 -4.53
N GLN A 78 6.38 -7.28 -4.29
CA GLN A 78 5.76 -8.26 -5.18
C GLN A 78 4.93 -7.55 -6.28
N GLU A 79 5.37 -7.62 -7.54
CA GLU A 79 4.65 -7.24 -8.78
C GLU A 79 4.80 -5.83 -9.38
N VAL A 80 4.94 -4.74 -8.60
CA VAL A 80 4.78 -3.38 -9.17
C VAL A 80 6.03 -2.51 -9.10
N GLU A 81 6.62 -2.23 -10.26
CA GLU A 81 7.84 -1.41 -10.44
C GLU A 81 7.71 0.02 -9.89
N ALA A 82 6.55 0.68 -10.06
CA ALA A 82 6.33 2.04 -9.57
C ALA A 82 6.60 2.15 -8.06
N PHE A 83 6.17 1.15 -7.29
CA PHE A 83 6.43 1.08 -5.86
C PHE A 83 7.92 0.81 -5.58
N ALA A 84 8.56 -0.04 -6.38
CA ALA A 84 9.98 -0.37 -6.20
C ALA A 84 10.87 0.87 -6.32
N GLN A 85 10.48 1.80 -7.19
CA GLN A 85 11.17 3.07 -7.38
C GLN A 85 10.82 4.08 -6.28
N LEU A 86 9.54 4.26 -5.93
CA LEU A 86 9.13 5.34 -5.02
C LEU A 86 9.26 5.02 -3.53
N ILE A 87 9.00 3.77 -3.11
CA ILE A 87 9.05 3.38 -1.69
C ILE A 87 10.41 3.71 -1.02
N PRO A 88 11.59 3.39 -1.57
CA PRO A 88 12.86 3.75 -0.95
C PRO A 88 13.03 5.26 -0.74
N ARG A 89 12.47 6.08 -1.64
CA ARG A 89 12.50 7.55 -1.54
C ARG A 89 11.63 8.04 -0.39
N ILE A 90 10.41 7.50 -0.29
CA ILE A 90 9.48 7.83 0.80
C ILE A 90 10.11 7.44 2.13
N VAL A 91 10.64 6.20 2.22
CA VAL A 91 11.31 5.70 3.42
C VAL A 91 12.43 6.63 3.82
N LYS A 92 13.31 7.06 2.92
CA LYS A 92 14.37 8.01 3.26
C LYS A 92 13.80 9.35 3.72
N ALA A 93 12.86 9.94 2.98
CA ALA A 93 12.34 11.28 3.24
C ALA A 93 11.60 11.42 4.59
N VAL A 94 11.04 10.34 5.13
CA VAL A 94 10.36 10.37 6.44
C VAL A 94 11.29 10.17 7.64
N GLN A 95 12.55 9.80 7.43
CA GLN A 95 13.52 9.63 8.52
C GLN A 95 14.12 10.96 9.00
N SER A 96 14.75 10.93 10.18
CA SER A 96 15.57 12.05 10.66
C SER A 96 16.77 12.30 9.76
N LEU A 97 17.24 13.55 9.70
CA LEU A 97 18.40 13.94 8.88
C LEU A 97 19.66 13.11 9.19
N THR A 98 19.83 12.69 10.44
CA THR A 98 20.94 11.83 10.85
C THR A 98 20.86 10.46 10.17
N ILE A 99 19.68 9.84 10.16
CA ILE A 99 19.45 8.52 9.54
C ILE A 99 19.50 8.62 8.02
N GLN A 100 18.96 9.69 7.43
CA GLN A 100 18.91 9.89 5.98
C GLN A 100 20.28 9.78 5.30
N LYS A 101 21.35 10.26 5.95
CA LYS A 101 22.73 10.19 5.44
C LYS A 101 23.23 8.76 5.22
N HIS A 102 22.66 7.80 5.95
CA HIS A 102 23.04 6.39 5.88
C HIS A 102 22.10 5.56 4.98
N LEU A 103 21.04 6.17 4.43
CA LEU A 103 20.08 5.47 3.57
C LEU A 103 20.37 5.69 2.09
N HIS A 104 20.50 4.58 1.37
CA HIS A 104 20.62 4.55 -0.08
C HIS A 104 19.26 4.45 -0.77
N ILE A 105 19.07 5.30 -1.78
CA ILE A 105 17.89 5.30 -2.65
C ILE A 105 18.13 4.36 -3.84
N THR A 106 18.30 3.07 -3.57
CA THR A 106 18.27 2.04 -4.60
C THR A 106 16.86 1.48 -4.74
N PRO A 107 16.38 1.17 -5.96
CA PRO A 107 15.08 0.52 -6.13
C PRO A 107 15.00 -0.78 -5.31
N TYR A 108 13.81 -1.08 -4.79
CA TYR A 108 13.58 -2.38 -4.16
C TYR A 108 13.55 -3.48 -5.22
N ASN A 109 13.90 -4.71 -4.82
CA ASN A 109 13.81 -5.85 -5.72
C ASN A 109 12.33 -6.15 -6.02
N VAL A 110 12.00 -6.40 -7.28
CA VAL A 110 10.67 -6.84 -7.67
C VAL A 110 10.65 -8.36 -7.78
N SER A 111 9.79 -9.02 -7.01
CA SER A 111 9.48 -10.44 -7.16
C SER A 111 8.10 -10.60 -7.81
N TYR A 112 7.91 -11.64 -8.62
CA TYR A 112 6.61 -11.95 -9.21
C TYR A 112 6.18 -13.33 -8.72
N VAL A 113 4.95 -13.43 -8.21
CA VAL A 113 4.39 -14.69 -7.72
C VAL A 113 3.23 -15.06 -8.64
N PRO A 114 3.49 -15.83 -9.71
CA PRO A 114 2.46 -16.18 -10.67
C PRO A 114 1.35 -17.01 -10.02
N MET A 115 0.12 -16.50 -10.08
CA MET A 115 -1.10 -17.23 -9.75
C MET A 115 -1.78 -17.66 -11.06
N SER A 116 -1.24 -18.71 -11.70
CA SER A 116 -1.73 -19.18 -13.00
C SER A 116 -2.93 -20.12 -12.87
N GLY A 117 -3.84 -20.07 -13.86
CA GLY A 117 -4.96 -21.01 -13.96
C GLY A 117 -6.16 -20.73 -13.03
N LEU A 118 -6.13 -19.62 -12.30
CA LEU A 118 -7.18 -19.14 -11.39
C LEU A 118 -8.00 -17.99 -12.00
N ASN A 119 -9.10 -17.65 -11.34
CA ASN A 119 -10.04 -16.59 -11.73
C ASN A 119 -10.51 -16.73 -13.18
N ARG A 120 -10.85 -17.96 -13.61
CA ARG A 120 -11.23 -18.25 -15.01
C ARG A 120 -12.45 -17.45 -15.48
N LEU A 121 -13.36 -17.15 -14.57
CA LEU A 121 -14.54 -16.31 -14.82
C LEU A 121 -14.26 -14.79 -14.80
N GLN A 122 -13.02 -14.39 -14.51
CA GLN A 122 -12.53 -13.01 -14.50
C GLN A 122 -13.31 -12.04 -13.58
N CYS A 123 -14.00 -12.54 -12.56
CA CYS A 123 -14.88 -11.73 -11.70
C CYS A 123 -14.53 -11.78 -10.20
N HIS A 124 -13.47 -12.50 -9.83
CA HIS A 124 -13.06 -12.73 -8.43
C HIS A 124 -11.69 -12.17 -8.08
N CYS A 125 -11.05 -11.34 -8.92
CA CYS A 125 -9.70 -10.82 -8.68
C CYS A 125 -9.57 -10.09 -7.32
N GLY A 126 -10.59 -9.34 -6.89
CA GLY A 126 -10.61 -8.71 -5.56
C GLY A 126 -10.69 -9.71 -4.40
N VAL A 127 -11.41 -10.83 -4.59
CA VAL A 127 -11.51 -11.91 -3.60
C VAL A 127 -10.17 -12.64 -3.48
N TYR A 128 -9.56 -12.97 -4.62
CA TYR A 128 -8.22 -13.55 -4.67
C TYR A 128 -7.17 -12.64 -4.05
N THR A 129 -7.21 -11.33 -4.35
CA THR A 129 -6.32 -10.34 -3.74
C THR A 129 -6.43 -10.36 -2.22
N THR A 130 -7.66 -10.36 -1.69
CA THR A 130 -7.90 -10.40 -0.25
C THR A 130 -7.38 -11.69 0.37
N LYS A 131 -7.69 -12.84 -0.24
CA LYS A 131 -7.21 -14.15 0.23
C LYS A 131 -5.69 -14.29 0.15
N HIS A 132 -5.05 -13.74 -0.88
CA HIS A 132 -3.60 -13.74 -1.00
C HIS A 132 -2.96 -12.98 0.15
N ILE A 133 -3.45 -11.77 0.45
CA ILE A 133 -2.97 -10.98 1.59
C ILE A 133 -3.20 -11.74 2.90
N GLU A 134 -4.39 -12.27 3.12
CA GLU A 134 -4.73 -13.03 4.33
C GLU A 134 -3.82 -14.26 4.52
N CYS A 135 -3.67 -15.09 3.49
CA CYS A 135 -2.80 -16.26 3.56
C CYS A 135 -1.35 -15.86 3.84
N HIS A 136 -0.84 -14.83 3.15
CA HIS A 136 0.53 -14.37 3.35
C HIS A 136 0.76 -13.79 4.76
N VAL A 137 -0.21 -13.05 5.31
CA VAL A 137 -0.14 -12.50 6.67
C VAL A 137 -0.14 -13.61 7.72
N LEU A 138 -0.99 -14.62 7.54
CA LEU A 138 -1.17 -15.71 8.51
C LEU A 138 -0.21 -16.88 8.31
N GLY A 139 0.65 -16.84 7.28
CA GLY A 139 1.54 -17.95 6.94
C GLY A 139 0.79 -19.20 6.47
N LEU A 140 -0.41 -19.03 5.89
CA LEU A 140 -1.22 -20.12 5.37
C LEU A 140 -0.86 -20.43 3.92
N ASP A 141 -1.06 -21.69 3.53
CA ASP A 141 -0.86 -22.10 2.15
C ASP A 141 -1.96 -21.53 1.24
N ILE A 142 -1.54 -20.75 0.24
CA ILE A 142 -2.43 -20.15 -0.75
C ILE A 142 -2.92 -21.14 -1.80
N SER A 143 -2.26 -22.30 -1.94
CA SER A 143 -2.63 -23.34 -2.92
C SER A 143 -4.06 -23.86 -2.70
N MET A 144 -4.58 -23.70 -1.49
CA MET A 144 -5.94 -24.07 -1.10
C MET A 144 -7.00 -23.08 -1.58
N VAL A 145 -6.63 -21.94 -2.17
CA VAL A 145 -7.58 -20.96 -2.73
C VAL A 145 -7.74 -21.23 -4.23
N SER A 146 -8.94 -21.61 -4.66
CA SER A 146 -9.21 -22.06 -6.03
C SER A 146 -10.55 -21.57 -6.57
N ASP A 147 -10.77 -21.69 -7.88
CA ASP A 147 -12.04 -21.28 -8.50
C ASP A 147 -13.25 -22.08 -7.96
N GLU A 148 -13.01 -23.27 -7.42
CA GLU A 148 -14.05 -24.13 -6.83
C GLU A 148 -14.57 -23.59 -5.49
N ASN A 149 -13.71 -22.95 -4.69
CA ASN A 149 -14.06 -22.47 -3.36
C ASN A 149 -14.10 -20.94 -3.22
N ILE A 150 -13.64 -20.19 -4.24
CA ILE A 150 -13.57 -18.73 -4.19
C ILE A 150 -14.93 -18.07 -3.99
N TRP A 151 -16.00 -18.72 -4.45
CA TRP A 151 -17.36 -18.25 -4.21
C TRP A 151 -17.75 -18.30 -2.73
N GLY A 152 -17.40 -19.39 -2.04
CA GLY A 152 -17.57 -19.51 -0.60
C GLY A 152 -16.75 -18.46 0.16
N ALA A 153 -15.51 -18.24 -0.26
CA ALA A 153 -14.67 -17.18 0.29
C ALA A 153 -15.29 -15.78 0.11
N ARG A 154 -15.87 -15.50 -1.06
CA ARG A 154 -16.58 -14.24 -1.34
C ARG A 154 -17.74 -14.01 -0.38
N ILE A 155 -18.58 -15.01 -0.17
CA ILE A 155 -19.71 -14.92 0.77
C ILE A 155 -19.20 -14.69 2.19
N LYS A 156 -18.14 -15.40 2.61
CA LYS A 156 -17.58 -15.25 3.95
C LYS A 156 -16.99 -13.86 4.19
N ILE A 157 -16.26 -13.31 3.21
CA ILE A 157 -15.76 -11.93 3.27
C ILE A 157 -16.91 -10.93 3.38
N MET A 158 -17.97 -11.10 2.58
CA MET A 158 -19.15 -10.24 2.66
C MET A 158 -19.80 -10.31 4.05
N TRP A 159 -19.94 -11.51 4.61
CA TRP A 159 -20.46 -11.70 5.96
C TRP A 159 -19.59 -11.02 7.02
N ASN A 160 -18.26 -11.17 6.94
CA ASN A 160 -17.35 -10.53 7.89
C ASN A 160 -17.38 -9.00 7.78
N LEU A 161 -17.54 -8.45 6.57
CA LEU A 161 -17.74 -7.01 6.39
C LEU A 161 -19.06 -6.54 7.03
N TRP A 162 -20.13 -7.33 6.90
CA TRP A 162 -21.40 -7.03 7.56
C TRP A 162 -21.27 -7.09 9.09
N GLU A 163 -20.61 -8.11 9.63
CA GLU A 163 -20.32 -8.20 11.08
C GLU A 163 -19.52 -6.98 11.57
N ALA A 164 -18.43 -6.62 10.86
CA ALA A 164 -17.60 -5.46 11.21
C ALA A 164 -18.37 -4.13 11.12
N ALA A 165 -19.31 -4.00 10.18
CA ALA A 165 -20.14 -2.80 10.05
C ALA A 165 -21.13 -2.62 11.21
N ASN A 166 -21.43 -3.69 11.96
CA ASN A 166 -22.31 -3.67 13.12
C ASN A 166 -21.54 -3.69 14.46
N ASP A 167 -20.20 -3.63 14.40
CA ASP A 167 -19.36 -3.56 15.60
C ASP A 167 -19.50 -2.19 16.27
N LEU A 168 -19.93 -2.19 17.55
CA LEU A 168 -20.22 -0.96 18.29
C LEU A 168 -18.96 -0.10 18.52
N GLU A 169 -17.79 -0.71 18.72
CA GLU A 169 -16.55 0.03 18.91
C GLU A 169 -16.15 0.74 17.61
N LEU A 170 -16.22 0.03 16.48
CA LEU A 170 -15.94 0.61 15.17
C LEU A 170 -16.94 1.72 14.82
N ILE A 171 -18.23 1.51 15.07
CA ILE A 171 -19.28 2.52 14.88
C ILE A 171 -18.97 3.77 15.73
N GLU A 172 -18.67 3.61 17.02
CA GLU A 172 -18.34 4.73 17.91
C GLU A 172 -17.11 5.49 17.39
N ARG A 173 -16.04 4.78 17.02
CA ARG A 173 -14.81 5.38 16.49
C ARG A 173 -15.05 6.13 15.18
N MET A 174 -15.83 5.57 14.26
CA MET A 174 -16.20 6.24 13.01
C MET A 174 -17.09 7.46 13.25
N SER A 175 -17.97 7.44 14.25
CA SER A 175 -18.83 8.59 14.57
C SER A 175 -18.04 9.82 15.06
N LYS A 176 -16.88 9.60 15.67
CA LYS A 176 -15.95 10.64 16.16
C LYS A 176 -14.90 11.04 15.11
N TYR A 177 -14.98 10.49 13.90
CA TYR A 177 -13.98 10.75 12.87
C TYR A 177 -14.06 12.21 12.37
N GLU A 178 -12.96 12.93 12.53
CA GLU A 178 -12.77 14.26 11.94
C GLU A 178 -11.78 14.18 10.76
N PRO A 179 -12.21 14.50 9.53
CA PRO A 179 -11.31 14.64 8.41
C PRO A 179 -10.25 15.72 8.69
N ILE A 180 -9.01 15.48 8.26
CA ILE A 180 -7.99 16.54 8.30
C ILE A 180 -8.46 17.68 7.41
N LYS A 181 -8.65 18.88 7.99
CA LYS A 181 -8.83 20.10 7.23
C LYS A 181 -7.51 20.42 6.52
N TYR A 182 -7.46 20.22 5.21
CA TYR A 182 -6.29 20.58 4.42
C TYR A 182 -6.23 22.11 4.28
N SER A 183 -5.25 22.76 4.92
CA SER A 183 -4.82 24.08 4.49
C SER A 183 -4.06 23.92 3.17
N LYS A 184 -4.48 24.64 2.13
CA LYS A 184 -3.70 24.74 0.90
C LYS A 184 -2.30 25.31 1.18
N SER A 185 -1.39 24.94 0.27
CA SER A 185 0.04 25.25 0.11
C SER A 185 0.99 24.54 1.09
N ALA A 186 1.43 23.33 0.70
CA ALA A 186 2.75 22.88 1.10
C ALA A 186 3.78 23.75 0.39
N GLU A 187 4.56 24.50 1.17
CA GLU A 187 5.84 25.03 0.69
C GLU A 187 6.68 23.82 0.23
N TYR A 188 7.15 23.89 -1.01
CA TYR A 188 8.02 22.88 -1.57
C TYR A 188 9.29 22.82 -0.72
N VAL A 189 9.58 21.66 -0.12
CA VAL A 189 10.91 21.40 0.43
C VAL A 189 11.79 21.03 -0.76
N GLU A 190 12.61 21.98 -1.21
CA GLU A 190 13.73 21.68 -2.10
C GLU A 190 14.61 20.64 -1.38
N ILE A 191 14.75 19.47 -2.01
CA ILE A 191 15.76 18.50 -1.60
C ILE A 191 17.01 18.91 -2.36
N ASP A 192 17.94 19.55 -1.67
CA ASP A 192 19.25 19.91 -2.24
C ASP A 192 19.93 18.68 -2.86
N ASP A 193 20.35 18.84 -4.11
CA ASP A 193 21.04 17.84 -4.94
C ASP A 193 22.33 17.34 -4.26
N LEU A 194 22.39 16.03 -3.98
CA LEU A 194 23.63 15.23 -3.86
C LEU A 194 23.40 13.80 -4.41
#